data_AF-D6RFD4-F1
#
_entry.id   AF-D6RFD4-F1
#
_cell.length_a   1.000
_cell.length_b   1.000
_cell.length_c   1.000
_cell.angle_alpha   90.00
_cell.angle_beta   90.00
_cell.angle_gamma   90.00
#
_symmetry.space_group_name_H-M   'P 1'
#
loop_
_entity.id
_entity.type
_entity.pdbx_description
1 polymer ?
#
loop_
_entity_poly.entity_id
_entity_poly.type
_entity_poly.pdbx_seq_one_letter_code
_entity_poly.pdbx_strand_id
1 'polypeptide(L)' 'MEGESTLGVLSGFVLGALTFHHLNTDSDTEGFLLGEMKGEAKNSITDSQMDNVKVVYTIAFIIL' A
#
# COMPACT_ATOMS: atom_id res chain seq x y z
N MET A 1 16.38 12.39 10.21
CA MET A 1 15.71 11.52 9.23
C MET A 1 14.46 10.99 9.90
N GLU A 2 13.32 11.67 9.72
CA GLU A 2 12.06 11.27 10.35
C GLU A 2 10.94 11.80 9.44
N GLY A 3 10.51 10.95 8.52
CA GLY A 3 9.61 11.31 7.43
C GLY A 3 9.29 10.09 6.59
N GLU A 4 9.09 8.96 7.27
CA GLU A 4 8.65 7.71 6.67
C GLU A 4 7.12 7.72 6.57
N SER A 5 6.60 7.53 5.36
CA SER A 5 5.16 7.43 5.10
C SER A 5 4.88 6.07 4.47
N THR A 6 3.91 5.35 5.04
CA THR A 6 3.49 4.05 4.51
C THR A 6 2.23 4.25 3.66
N LEU A 7 2.30 3.87 2.39
CA LEU A 7 1.20 3.97 1.44
C LEU A 7 0.77 2.55 1.04
N GLY A 8 -0.48 2.19 1.33
CA GLY A 8 -1.09 0.97 0.79
C GLY A 8 -1.75 1.24 -0.55
N VAL A 9 -1.44 0.44 -1.59
CA VAL A 9 -2.11 0.54 -2.89
C VAL A 9 -2.84 -0.77 -3.18
N LEU A 10 -4.16 -0.68 -3.33
CA LEU A 10 -5.01 -1.82 -3.63
C LEU A 10 -5.65 -1.63 -5.01
N SER A 11 -5.51 -2.63 -5.88
CA SER A 11 -6.23 -2.65 -7.16
C SER A 11 -7.72 -2.84 -6.94
N GLY A 12 -8.56 -2.17 -7.74
CA GLY A 12 -10.01 -2.33 -7.69
C GLY A 12 -10.47 -3.76 -7.93
N PHE A 13 -9.73 -4.54 -8.73
CA PHE A 13 -10.01 -5.97 -8.94
C PHE A 13 -9.83 -6.78 -7.66
N VAL A 14 -8.81 -6.46 -6.86
CA VAL A 14 -8.48 -7.16 -5.61
C VAL A 14 -9.53 -6.83 -4.55
N LEU A 15 -9.92 -5.55 -4.46
CA LEU A 15 -11.03 -5.15 -3.60
C LEU A 15 -12.36 -5.83 -4.00
N GLY A 16 -12.63 -5.91 -5.31
CA GLY A 16 -13.81 -6.58 -5.86
C GLY A 16 -13.83 -8.08 -5.54
N ALA A 17 -12.68 -8.77 -5.67
CA ALA A 17 -12.56 -10.18 -5.33
C ALA A 17 -12.75 -10.44 -3.83
N LEU A 18 -12.19 -9.60 -2.96
CA LEU A 18 -12.38 -9.71 -1.50
C LEU A 18 -13.86 -9.49 -1.13
N THR A 19 -14.51 -8.50 -1.74
CA THR A 19 -15.94 -8.23 -1.55
C THR A 19 -16.79 -9.41 -2.03
N PHE A 20 -16.47 -9.97 -3.20
CA PHE A 20 -17.16 -11.15 -3.73
C PHE A 20 -16.99 -12.36 -2.80
N HIS A 21 -15.77 -12.62 -2.29
CA HIS A 21 -15.53 -13.71 -1.37
C HIS A 21 -16.30 -13.54 -0.04
N HIS A 22 -16.30 -12.34 0.51
CA HIS A 22 -17.06 -12.00 1.72
C HIS A 22 -18.56 -12.19 1.54
N LEU A 23 -19.14 -11.72 0.43
CA LEU A 23 -20.58 -11.87 0.16
C LEU A 23 -21.03 -13.31 -0.08
N ASN A 24 -20.10 -14.22 -0.43
CA ASN A 24 -20.39 -15.64 -0.63
C ASN A 24 -20.14 -16.49 0.63
N THR A 25 -19.73 -15.87 1.74
CA THR A 25 -19.50 -16.55 3.01
C THR A 25 -20.54 -16.04 4.01
N ASP A 26 -21.23 -16.94 4.70
CA ASP A 26 -22.30 -16.63 5.65
C ASP A 26 -21.78 -16.32 7.08
N SER A 27 -20.47 -16.13 7.19
CA SER A 27 -19.73 -15.90 8.42
C SER A 27 -18.51 -15.01 8.14
N ASP A 28 -17.84 -14.58 9.21
CA ASP A 28 -16.59 -13.82 9.09
C ASP A 28 -15.56 -14.62 8.27
N THR A 29 -14.99 -13.97 7.25
CA THR A 29 -13.96 -14.58 6.38
C THR A 29 -12.65 -13.83 6.51
N GLU A 30 -11.54 -14.58 6.52
CA GLU A 30 -10.19 -14.07 6.70
C GLU A 30 -9.23 -14.68 5.66
N GLY A 31 -8.08 -14.04 5.46
CA GLY A 31 -7.09 -14.48 4.48
C GLY A 31 -5.80 -13.66 4.52
N PHE A 32 -4.87 -14.03 3.66
CA PHE A 32 -3.57 -13.36 3.55
C PHE A 32 -3.56 -12.34 2.41
N LEU A 33 -2.90 -11.21 2.65
CA LEU A 33 -2.62 -10.22 1.63
C LEU A 33 -1.16 -10.37 1.18
N LEU A 34 -0.95 -10.79 -0.07
CA LEU A 34 0.38 -10.99 -0.62
C LEU A 34 0.75 -9.88 -1.59
N GLY A 35 1.98 -9.39 -1.53
CA GLY A 35 2.57 -8.65 -2.64
C GLY A 35 3.85 -7.91 -2.25
N GLU A 36 4.20 -6.89 -3.01
CA GLU A 36 5.52 -6.25 -2.93
C GLU A 36 5.49 -4.96 -2.13
N MET A 37 6.52 -4.74 -1.30
CA MET A 37 6.80 -3.47 -0.64
C MET A 37 7.97 -2.78 -1.35
N LYS A 38 7.74 -1.58 -1.89
CA LYS A 38 8.78 -0.76 -2.54
C LYS A 38 8.95 0.56 -1.81
N GLY A 39 10.16 0.84 -1.35
CA GLY A 39 10.55 2.13 -0.77
C GLY A 39 11.01 3.09 -1.86
N GLU A 40 10.19 4.09 -2.20
CA GLU A 40 10.55 5.17 -3.11
C GLU A 40 11.09 6.36 -2.32
N ALA A 41 12.37 6.68 -2.50
CA ALA A 41 12.95 7.91 -1.98
C ALA A 41 12.56 9.09 -2.88
N LYS A 42 11.66 9.94 -2.40
CA LYS A 42 11.22 11.16 -3.08
C LYS A 42 12.01 12.34 -2.52
N ASN A 43 12.92 12.90 -3.33
CA ASN A 43 13.62 14.14 -2.99
C ASN A 43 12.72 15.33 -3.36
N SER A 44 12.16 16.00 -2.36
CA SER A 44 11.31 17.18 -2.58
C SER A 44 12.20 18.41 -2.71
N ILE A 45 12.28 19.01 -3.91
CA ILE A 45 13.02 20.27 -4.12
C ILE A 45 12.28 21.39 -3.37
N THR A 46 12.81 21.83 -2.22
CA THR A 46 12.37 23.01 -1.49
C THR A 46 13.30 24.18 -1.81
N ASP A 47 12.76 25.37 -2.09
CA ASP A 47 13.49 26.62 -2.37
C ASP A 47 14.17 27.23 -1.12
N SER A 48 14.71 26.37 -0.27
CA SER A 48 15.56 26.67 0.87
C SER A 48 16.46 25.45 1.04
N GLN A 49 17.76 25.67 1.20
CA GLN A 49 18.79 24.62 1.21
C GLN A 49 18.62 23.63 2.38
N MET A 50 17.69 22.70 2.26
CA MET A 50 17.46 21.60 3.20
C MET A 50 16.81 20.44 2.44
N ASP A 51 17.64 19.49 1.98
CA ASP A 51 17.21 18.31 1.23
C ASP A 51 16.42 17.34 2.14
N ASN A 52 15.10 17.49 2.19
CA ASN A 52 14.23 16.58 2.93
C ASN A 52 13.87 15.38 2.04
N VAL A 53 14.69 14.33 2.12
CA VAL A 53 14.42 13.02 1.50
C VAL A 53 13.26 12.34 2.25
N LYS A 54 12.14 12.10 1.56
CA LYS A 54 11.01 11.32 2.09
C LYS A 54 11.02 9.92 1.50
N VAL A 55 10.83 8.89 2.30
CA VAL A 55 10.72 7.50 1.82
C VAL A 55 9.25 7.08 1.87
N VAL A 56 8.70 6.68 0.73
CA VAL A 56 7.32 6.18 0.61
C VAL A 56 7.37 4.68 0.38
N TYR A 57 6.79 3.91 1.29
CA TYR A 57 6.69 2.46 1.14
C TYR A 57 5.34 2.10 0.51
N THR A 58 5.35 1.60 -0.73
CA THR A 58 4.15 1.17 -1.47
C THR A 58 3.98 -0.33 -1.35
N ILE A 59 2.85 -0.78 -0.81
CA ILE A 59 2.46 -2.20 -0.77
C ILE A 59 1.41 -2.49 -1.85
N ALA A 60 1.71 -3.38 -2.78
CA ALA A 60 0.74 -3.92 -3.74
C ALA A 60 0.17 -5.26 -3.22
N PHE A 61 -1.11 -5.53 -3.46
CA PHE A 61 -1.78 -6.74 -2.96
C PHE A 61 -2.33 -7.63 -4.09
N ILE A 62 -2.28 -8.95 -3.91
CA ILE A 62 -2.82 -10.02 -4.76
C ILE A 62 -3.54 -11.02 -3.84
N ILE A 63 -4.68 -11.56 -4.29
CA ILE A 63 -5.44 -12.62 -3.62
C ILE A 63 -5.19 -13.93 -4.38
N LEU A 64 -4.97 -15.04 -3.66
CA LEU A 64 -4.79 -16.39 -4.21
C LEU A 64 -5.88 -17.32 -3.69
#